data_AF-A0A382SCZ2-F1
#
_entry.id   AF-A0A382SCZ2-F1
#
_cell.length_a   1.000
_cell.length_b   1.000
_cell.length_c   1.000
_cell.angle_alpha   90.00
_cell.angle_beta   90.00
_cell.angle_gamma   90.00
#
_symmetry.space_group_name_H-M   'P 1'
#
loop_
_entity.id
_entity.type
_entity.pdbx_description
1 polymer ?
#
loop_
_entity_poly.entity_id
_entity_poly.type
_entity_poly.pdbx_seq_one_letter_code
_entity_poly.pdbx_strand_id
1 'polypeptide(L)' 'MKIKSTTKLLDKADISRMIHRLTNEIMEKNDDPEDLVLIGILSRGEPLAQRIKKNIGELTQKNVE' A
#
# COMPACT_ATOMS: atom_id res chain seq x y z
N MET A 1 -22.58 22.75 -20.63
CA MET A 1 -22.44 21.92 -19.42
C MET A 1 -21.15 22.32 -18.71
N LYS A 2 -21.20 22.99 -17.54
CA LYS A 2 -19.99 23.43 -16.82
C LYS A 2 -19.30 22.21 -16.22
N ILE A 3 -18.13 21.85 -16.75
CA ILE A 3 -17.29 20.79 -16.17
C ILE A 3 -16.80 21.32 -14.82
N LYS A 4 -17.17 20.63 -13.74
CA LYS A 4 -16.68 20.93 -12.39
C LYS A 4 -15.17 20.69 -12.39
N SER A 5 -14.37 21.72 -12.14
CA SER A 5 -12.92 21.60 -12.02
C SER A 5 -12.59 20.59 -10.93
N THR A 6 -11.90 19.51 -11.29
CA THR A 6 -11.49 18.47 -10.34
C THR A 6 -10.21 18.88 -9.65
N THR A 7 -10.23 19.01 -8.33
CA THR A 7 -9.03 19.27 -7.53
C THR A 7 -8.27 17.97 -7.31
N LYS A 8 -6.98 17.97 -7.61
CA LYS A 8 -6.09 16.86 -7.31
C LYS A 8 -5.80 16.84 -5.80
N LEU A 9 -6.16 15.75 -5.13
CA LEU A 9 -5.91 15.59 -3.69
C LEU A 9 -4.49 15.12 -3.39
N LEU A 10 -3.99 14.19 -4.20
CA LEU A 10 -2.71 13.52 -3.99
C LEU A 10 -2.00 13.35 -5.32
N ASP A 11 -0.69 13.54 -5.32
CA ASP A 11 0.15 13.18 -6.43
C ASP A 11 0.76 11.78 -6.29
N LYS A 12 1.57 11.40 -7.29
CA LYS A 12 2.22 10.10 -7.33
C LYS A 12 3.19 9.92 -6.16
N ALA A 13 3.93 10.97 -5.80
CA ALA A 13 4.89 10.93 -4.71
C ALA A 13 4.18 10.86 -3.35
N ASP A 14 3.06 11.57 -3.19
CA ASP A 14 2.22 11.51 -1.99
C ASP A 14 1.67 10.11 -1.75
N ILE A 15 1.11 9.49 -2.81
CA ILE A 15 0.61 8.11 -2.73
C ILE A 15 1.75 7.15 -2.40
N SER A 16 2.91 7.28 -3.04
CA SER A 16 4.07 6.41 -2.76
C SER A 16 4.52 6.51 -1.31
N ARG A 17 4.63 7.73 -0.77
CA ARG A 17 4.98 7.99 0.63
C ARG A 17 3.97 7.40 1.59
N MET A 18 2.68 7.57 1.32
CA MET A 18 1.63 6.99 2.17
C MET A 18 1.66 5.46 2.17
N ILE A 19 1.86 4.84 1.01
CA ILE A 19 1.96 3.37 0.94
C ILE A 19 3.18 2.87 1.73
N HIS A 20 4.35 3.52 1.61
CA HIS A 20 5.51 3.17 2.44
C HIS A 20 5.23 3.34 3.93
N ARG A 21 4.56 4.43 4.35
CA ARG A 21 4.18 4.62 5.75
C ARG A 21 3.27 3.50 6.26
N LEU A 22 2.23 3.16 5.50
CA LEU A 22 1.34 2.05 5.84
C LEU A 22 2.08 0.71 5.92
N THR A 23 3.06 0.49 5.05
CA THR A 23 3.90 -0.71 5.07
C THR A 23 4.65 -0.82 6.40
N ASN A 24 5.30 0.26 6.84
CA ASN A 24 6.03 0.27 8.11
C ASN A 24 5.07 0.07 9.30
N GLU A 25 3.93 0.75 9.32
CA GLU A 25 2.93 0.60 10.39
C GLU A 25 2.36 -0.84 10.48
N ILE A 26 2.21 -1.54 9.34
CA ILE A 26 1.81 -2.95 9.33
C ILE A 26 2.92 -3.81 9.95
N MET A 27 4.18 -3.59 9.56
CA MET A 27 5.31 -4.36 10.07
C MET A 27 5.61 -4.10 11.55
N GLU A 28 5.41 -2.88 12.04
CA GLU A 28 5.56 -2.57 13.47
C GLU A 28 4.49 -3.25 14.34
N LYS A 29 3.36 -3.63 13.75
CA LYS A 29 2.26 -4.31 14.46
C LYS A 29 2.26 -5.83 14.29
N ASN A 30 3.06 -6.37 13.38
CA ASN A 30 3.10 -7.79 13.07
C ASN A 30 4.58 -8.24 13.00
N ASP A 31 4.99 -9.03 13.99
CA ASP A 31 6.40 -9.39 14.18
C ASP A 31 6.94 -10.36 13.11
N ASP A 32 6.05 -11.15 12.48
CA ASP A 32 6.44 -12.08 11.42
C ASP A 32 5.66 -11.82 10.10
N PRO A 33 6.34 -11.34 9.04
CA PRO A 33 5.70 -11.14 7.74
C PRO A 33 5.31 -12.44 7.03
N GLU A 34 5.85 -13.60 7.43
CA GLU A 34 5.50 -14.89 6.81
C GLU A 34 4.10 -15.39 7.24
N ASP A 35 3.58 -14.92 8.38
CA ASP A 35 2.22 -15.22 8.88
C ASP A 35 1.23 -14.07 8.58
N LEU A 36 1.57 -13.22 7.61
CA LEU A 36 0.76 -12.08 7.22
C LEU A 36 0.15 -12.32 5.83
N VAL A 37 -1.15 -12.04 5.70
CA VAL A 37 -1.89 -12.09 4.43
C VAL A 37 -2.48 -10.72 4.11
N LEU A 38 -2.32 -10.28 2.85
CA LEU A 38 -2.88 -9.01 2.39
C LEU A 38 -4.09 -9.21 1.48
N ILE A 39 -5.27 -8.78 1.93
CA ILE A 39 -6.51 -8.88 1.14
C ILE A 39 -6.85 -7.53 0.51
N GLY A 40 -6.73 -7.43 -0.82
CA GLY A 40 -7.14 -6.26 -1.59
C GLY A 40 -8.64 -6.25 -1.88
N ILE A 41 -9.40 -5.36 -1.23
CA ILE A 41 -10.84 -5.18 -1.47
C ILE A 41 -11.08 -4.11 -2.54
N LEU A 42 -12.04 -4.33 -3.44
CA LEU A 42 -12.34 -3.47 -4.61
C LEU A 42 -11.28 -3.55 -5.72
N SER A 43 -11.64 -3.07 -6.91
CA SER A 43 -10.78 -3.10 -8.11
C SER A 43 -9.44 -2.36 -7.98
N ARG A 44 -9.32 -1.43 -7.02
CA ARG A 44 -8.07 -0.72 -6.72
C ARG A 44 -7.38 -1.22 -5.45
N GLY A 45 -8.00 -2.15 -4.72
CA GLY A 45 -7.41 -2.76 -3.52
C GLY A 45 -6.34 -3.78 -3.87
N GLU A 46 -6.56 -4.61 -4.88
CA GLU A 46 -5.55 -5.57 -5.37
C GLU A 46 -4.20 -4.90 -5.71
N PRO A 47 -4.14 -3.85 -6.56
CA PRO A 47 -2.87 -3.19 -6.86
C PRO A 47 -2.27 -2.46 -5.65
N LEU A 48 -3.07 -2.05 -4.66
CA LEU A 48 -2.54 -1.49 -3.41
C LEU A 48 -1.92 -2.57 -2.53
N ALA A 49 -2.59 -3.71 -2.37
CA ALA A 49 -2.07 -4.86 -1.63
C ALA A 49 -0.76 -5.36 -2.24
N GLN A 50 -0.68 -5.49 -3.57
CA GLN A 50 0.55 -5.85 -4.27
C GLN A 50 1.70 -4.84 -4.04
N ARG A 51 1.41 -3.54 -3.98
CA ARG A 51 2.42 -2.52 -3.68
C ARG A 51 2.92 -2.63 -2.25
N ILE A 52 2.02 -2.88 -1.30
CA ILE A 52 2.40 -3.09 0.11
C ILE A 52 3.24 -4.36 0.22
N LYS A 53 2.80 -5.49 -0.34
CA LYS A 53 3.55 -6.76 -0.41
C LYS A 53 4.97 -6.56 -0.93
N LYS A 54 5.11 -5.83 -2.04
CA LYS A 54 6.42 -5.51 -2.61
C LYS A 54 7.30 -4.73 -1.63
N ASN A 55 6.76 -3.68 -1.01
CA ASN A 55 7.52 -2.88 -0.05
C ASN A 55 7.93 -3.70 1.18
N ILE A 56 7.06 -4.60 1.68
CA ILE A 56 7.43 -5.49 2.79
C ILE A 56 8.61 -6.36 2.38
N GLY A 57 8.57 -6.99 1.20
CA GLY A 57 9.67 -7.80 0.71
C GLY A 57 10.98 -7.02 0.55
N GLU A 58 10.92 -5.75 0.13
CA GLU A 58 12.10 -4.87 0.06
C GLU A 58 12.68 -4.53 1.44
N LEU A 59 11.83 -4.38 2.46
CA LEU A 59 12.23 -4.04 3.83
C LEU A 59 12.75 -5.24 4.63
N THR A 60 12.10 -6.40 4.50
CA THR A 60 12.34 -7.55 5.37
C THR A 60 13.09 -8.69 4.70
N GLN A 61 13.21 -8.68 3.36
CA GLN A 61 13.68 -9.80 2.54
C GLN A 61 12.89 -11.10 2.73
N LYS A 62 11.71 -11.01 3.34
CA LYS A 62 10.77 -12.12 3.59
C LYS A 62 9.54 -12.01 2.69
N ASN A 63 8.85 -13.13 2.50
CA ASN A 63 7.66 -13.20 1.66
C ASN A 63 6.39 -13.03 2.50
N VAL A 64 5.39 -12.37 1.92
CA VAL A 64 4.03 -12.17 2.46
C VAL A 64 3.06 -12.73 1.42
N GLU A 65 1.98 -13.40 1.83
CA GLU A 65 1.00 -13.98 0.90
C GLU A 65 -0.01 -12.95 0.35
#